data_AF-A0ABD5TLW3-F1
#
_entry.id   AF-A0ABD5TLW3-F1
#
_cell.length_a   1.000
_cell.length_b   1.000
_cell.length_c   1.000
_cell.angle_alpha   90.00
_cell.angle_beta   90.00
_cell.angle_gamma   90.00
#
_symmetry.space_group_name_H-M   'P 1'
#
loop_
_entity.id
_entity.type
_entity.pdbx_description
1 polymer ?
#
loop_
_entity_poly.entity_id
_entity_poly.type
_entity_poly.pdbx_seq_one_letter_code
_entity_poly.pdbx_strand_id
1 'polypeptide(L)'
;MASRTQRVRGRVPPGLEGTGWQVRSVARRVTNSDETATCIVTGEPVALNEPHWFITLARETGYRWRPLAYEYLLVAFGALEEFEGLVRDGEE
;
A
#
# COMPACT_ATOMS: atom_id res chain seq x y z
N MET A 1 10.16 16.83 13.99
CA MET A 1 8.89 16.57 13.28
C MET A 1 9.23 16.07 11.89
N ALA A 2 9.30 14.76 11.70
CA ALA A 2 9.74 14.15 10.44
C ALA A 2 8.54 13.71 9.59
N SER A 3 8.64 13.95 8.28
CA SER A 3 7.59 13.82 7.28
C SER A 3 6.78 12.53 7.39
N ARG A 4 5.47 12.68 7.63
CA ARG A 4 4.49 11.60 7.88
C ARG A 4 3.97 10.86 6.64
N THR A 5 4.48 11.17 5.45
CA THR A 5 4.02 10.59 4.19
C THR A 5 5.20 10.50 3.22
N GLN A 6 5.57 9.29 2.81
CA GLN A 6 6.53 9.08 1.73
C GLN A 6 5.74 8.95 0.44
N ARG A 7 5.99 9.86 -0.51
CA ARG A 7 5.46 9.73 -1.87
C ARG A 7 6.31 8.72 -2.62
N VAL A 8 6.07 7.44 -2.36
CA VAL A 8 6.61 6.36 -3.18
C VAL A 8 5.80 6.32 -4.48
N ARG A 9 6.47 6.55 -5.61
CA ARG A 9 5.96 6.15 -6.93
C ARG A 9 6.61 4.80 -7.23
N GLY A 10 5.84 3.74 -7.19
CA GLY A 10 6.30 2.37 -7.46
C GLY A 10 5.27 1.58 -8.26
N ARG A 11 5.71 0.50 -8.92
CA ARG A 11 4.81 -0.53 -9.44
C ARG A 11 4.02 -1.17 -8.29
N VAL A 12 2.98 -1.91 -8.62
CA VAL A 12 2.15 -2.61 -7.63
C VAL A 12 2.77 -3.94 -7.25
N PRO A 13 2.46 -4.48 -6.06
CA PRO A 13 2.92 -5.81 -5.67
C PRO A 13 2.52 -6.90 -6.67
N PRO A 14 3.24 -8.04 -6.68
CA PRO A 14 2.99 -9.15 -7.59
C PRO A 14 1.56 -9.67 -7.47
N GLY A 15 0.97 -10.06 -8.60
CA GLY A 15 -0.46 -10.44 -8.70
C GLY A 15 -1.41 -9.27 -8.98
N LEU A 16 -0.98 -8.02 -8.81
CA LEU A 16 -1.65 -6.84 -9.39
C LEU A 16 -0.94 -6.34 -10.66
N GLU A 17 0.08 -7.03 -11.12
CA GLU A 17 0.80 -6.70 -12.35
C GLU A 17 -0.11 -6.77 -13.57
N GLY A 18 0.07 -5.85 -14.52
CA GLY A 18 -0.77 -5.76 -15.73
C GLY A 18 -2.22 -5.32 -15.50
N THR A 19 -2.66 -5.14 -14.25
CA THR A 19 -4.04 -4.70 -13.94
C THR A 19 -4.26 -3.21 -14.10
N GLY A 20 -3.18 -2.41 -14.23
CA GLY A 20 -3.21 -0.95 -14.31
C GLY A 20 -3.18 -0.22 -12.96
N TRP A 21 -3.07 -0.94 -11.83
CA TRP A 21 -2.89 -0.33 -10.52
C TRP A 21 -1.47 0.23 -10.34
N GLN A 22 -1.35 1.34 -9.60
CA GLN A 22 -0.09 2.02 -9.30
C GLN A 22 -0.08 2.52 -7.85
N VAL A 23 1.07 2.43 -7.18
CA VAL A 23 1.22 3.01 -5.83
C VAL A 23 1.17 4.54 -5.93
N ARG A 24 0.22 5.15 -5.21
CA ARG A 24 0.05 6.60 -5.13
C ARG A 24 0.66 7.21 -3.88
N SER A 25 0.55 6.54 -2.74
CA SER A 25 1.08 7.05 -1.48
C SER A 25 1.32 5.92 -0.49
N VAL A 26 2.37 6.08 0.30
CA VAL A 26 2.68 5.22 1.45
C VAL A 26 2.74 6.12 2.68
N ALA A 27 1.90 5.85 3.67
CA ALA A 27 1.79 6.66 4.87
C ALA A 27 1.85 5.79 6.12
N ARG A 28 2.71 6.17 7.08
CA ARG A 28 2.71 5.55 8.40
C ARG A 28 1.48 6.03 9.17
N ARG A 29 0.70 5.12 9.70
CA ARG A 29 -0.51 5.40 10.47
C ARG A 29 -0.52 4.63 11.78
N VAL A 30 -1.27 5.19 12.71
CA VAL A 30 -1.76 4.58 13.94
C VAL A 30 -3.19 5.11 14.05
N THR A 31 -4.16 4.23 14.24
CA THR A 31 -5.56 4.59 14.47
C THR A 31 -5.88 4.46 15.95
N ASN A 32 -6.98 5.05 16.42
CA ASN A 32 -7.46 4.80 17.78
C ASN A 32 -8.46 3.63 17.83
N SER A 33 -8.44 2.75 16.82
CA SER A 33 -9.32 1.59 16.74
C SER A 33 -8.57 0.34 17.17
N ASP A 34 -9.22 -0.51 17.96
CA ASP A 34 -8.70 -1.83 18.38
C ASP A 34 -8.92 -2.92 17.31
N GLU A 35 -9.27 -2.51 16.10
CA GLU A 35 -9.42 -3.40 14.95
C GLU A 35 -8.08 -3.97 14.49
N THR A 36 -8.15 -5.14 13.86
CA THR A 36 -7.02 -5.76 13.16
C THR A 36 -7.31 -5.85 11.67
N ALA A 37 -6.27 -5.73 10.86
CA ALA A 37 -6.33 -5.92 9.42
C ALA A 37 -5.20 -6.82 8.95
N THR A 38 -5.40 -7.56 7.86
CA THR A 38 -4.37 -8.47 7.34
C THR A 38 -3.25 -7.71 6.64
N CYS A 39 -2.01 -7.98 7.01
CA CYS A 39 -0.83 -7.54 6.28
C CYS A 39 -0.79 -8.21 4.90
N ILE A 40 -0.70 -7.42 3.82
CA ILE A 40 -0.63 -7.98 2.46
C ILE A 40 0.67 -8.74 2.19
N VAL A 41 1.74 -8.43 2.91
CA VAL A 41 3.07 -9.06 2.72
C VAL A 41 3.16 -10.37 3.48
N THR A 42 2.87 -10.34 4.78
CA THR A 42 3.08 -11.50 5.67
C THR A 42 1.83 -12.36 5.84
N GLY A 43 0.64 -11.84 5.47
CA GLY A 43 -0.64 -12.49 5.73
C GLY A 43 -1.07 -12.47 7.21
N GLU A 44 -0.27 -11.88 8.09
CA GLU A 44 -0.54 -11.84 9.53
C GLU A 44 -1.46 -10.67 9.91
N PRO A 45 -2.24 -10.80 10.99
CA PRO A 45 -3.04 -9.71 11.51
C PRO A 45 -2.15 -8.59 12.06
N VAL A 46 -2.48 -7.35 11.70
CA VAL A 46 -1.84 -6.12 12.16
C VAL A 46 -2.87 -5.31 12.93
N ALA A 47 -2.55 -4.98 14.18
CA ALA A 47 -3.40 -4.14 14.99
C ALA A 47 -3.34 -2.69 14.48
N LEU A 48 -4.51 -2.09 14.23
CA LEU A 48 -4.59 -0.73 13.71
C LEU A 48 -4.27 0.32 14.78
N ASN A 49 -4.27 -0.04 16.06
CA ASN A 49 -3.81 0.79 17.16
C ASN A 49 -2.28 0.79 17.33
N GLU A 50 -1.56 -0.05 16.58
CA GLU A 50 -0.10 -0.06 16.50
C GLU A 50 0.40 0.63 15.23
N PRO A 51 1.67 1.05 15.18
CA PRO A 51 2.26 1.57 13.95
C PRO A 51 2.13 0.58 12.80
N HIS A 52 1.63 1.05 11.67
CA HIS A 52 1.54 0.29 10.42
C HIS A 52 1.66 1.22 9.21
N TRP A 53 1.83 0.64 8.04
CA TRP A 53 1.91 1.37 6.77
C TRP A 53 0.61 1.19 5.99
N PHE A 54 0.04 2.32 5.60
CA PHE A 54 -1.16 2.39 4.79
C PHE A 54 -0.77 2.83 3.38
N ILE A 55 -1.06 1.96 2.41
CA ILE A 55 -0.63 2.11 1.03
C ILE A 55 -1.86 2.33 0.16
N THR A 56 -1.88 3.45 -0.55
CA THR A 56 -2.96 3.76 -1.49
C THR A 56 -2.51 3.41 -2.89
N LEU A 57 -3.27 2.56 -3.56
CA LEU A 57 -3.16 2.28 -4.97
C LEU A 57 -4.20 3.09 -5.74
N ALA A 58 -3.86 3.48 -6.96
CA ALA A 58 -4.84 4.03 -7.90
C ALA A 58 -4.67 3.42 -9.28
N ARG A 59 -5.78 3.29 -10.00
CA ARG A 59 -5.83 2.85 -11.39
C ARG A 59 -6.69 3.80 -12.21
N GLU A 60 -6.22 4.09 -13.42
CA GLU A 60 -7.04 4.76 -14.42
C GLU A 60 -8.18 3.84 -14.88
N THR A 61 -9.40 4.29 -14.72
CA THR A 61 -10.54 3.62 -15.36
C THR A 61 -10.57 4.09 -16.82
N GLY A 62 -10.65 3.17 -17.79
CA GLY A 62 -10.47 3.45 -19.23
C GLY A 62 -11.41 4.48 -19.89
N TYR A 63 -12.20 5.22 -19.11
CA TYR A 63 -12.99 6.36 -19.55
C TYR A 63 -12.42 7.65 -18.98
N ARG A 64 -12.07 8.60 -19.86
CA ARG A 64 -11.50 9.93 -19.52
C ARG A 64 -12.30 10.72 -18.46
N TRP A 65 -13.59 10.40 -18.29
CA TRP A 65 -14.51 11.10 -17.40
C TRP A 65 -14.84 10.33 -16.11
N ARG A 66 -14.37 9.09 -15.95
CA ARG A 66 -14.60 8.32 -14.72
C ARG A 66 -13.49 8.60 -13.70
N PRO A 67 -13.84 8.67 -12.40
CA PRO A 67 -12.85 8.88 -11.35
C PRO A 67 -11.84 7.73 -11.31
N LEU A 68 -10.62 8.01 -10.83
CA LEU A 68 -9.63 6.99 -10.54
C LEU A 68 -10.24 5.94 -9.60
N ALA A 69 -10.00 4.66 -9.89
CA ALA A 69 -10.26 3.61 -8.93
C ALA A 69 -9.16 3.66 -7.86
N TYR A 70 -9.54 3.45 -6.60
CA TYR A 70 -8.61 3.42 -5.48
C TYR A 70 -8.73 2.08 -4.73
N GLU A 71 -7.60 1.58 -4.27
CA GLU A 71 -7.51 0.41 -3.40
C GLU A 71 -6.52 0.70 -2.28
N TYR A 72 -6.71 0.07 -1.13
CA TYR A 72 -5.91 0.33 0.05
C TYR A 72 -5.32 -0.97 0.55
N LEU A 73 -4.00 -0.98 0.72
CA LEU A 73 -3.26 -2.10 1.29
C LEU A 73 -2.67 -1.70 2.63
N LEU A 74 -2.54 -2.70 3.50
CA LEU A 74 -1.96 -2.54 4.82
C LEU A 74 -0.72 -3.41 4.96
N VAL A 75 0.35 -2.82 5.48
CA VAL A 75 1.63 -3.48 5.68
C VAL A 75 2.07 -3.26 7.13
N ALA A 76 2.48 -4.34 7.79
CA ALA A 76 3.04 -4.29 9.14
C ALA A 76 4.26 -3.35 9.19
N PHE A 77 4.51 -2.69 10.33
CA PHE A 77 5.58 -1.69 10.42
C PHE A 77 6.97 -2.22 10.02
N GLY A 78 7.28 -3.48 10.36
CA GLY A 78 8.55 -4.14 10.04
C GLY A 78 8.61 -4.80 8.66
N ALA A 79 7.50 -4.86 7.92
CA ALA A 79 7.41 -5.53 6.62
C ALA A 79 7.45 -4.55 5.43
N LEU A 80 7.78 -3.27 5.67
CA LEU A 80 7.83 -2.27 4.60
C LEU A 80 8.96 -2.58 3.60
N GLU A 81 10.14 -2.96 4.07
CA GLU A 81 11.27 -3.27 3.17
C GLU A 81 10.95 -4.47 2.27
N GLU A 82 10.27 -5.49 2.81
CA GLU A 82 9.77 -6.62 2.03
C GLU A 82 8.74 -6.16 0.99
N PHE A 83 7.81 -5.27 1.36
CA PHE A 83 6.89 -4.66 0.39
C PHE A 83 7.63 -3.89 -0.71
N GLU A 84 8.64 -3.10 -0.36
CA GLU A 84 9.44 -2.35 -1.33
C GLU A 84 10.22 -3.31 -2.26
N GLY A 85 10.73 -4.42 -1.74
CA GLY A 85 11.31 -5.51 -2.53
C GLY A 85 10.30 -6.10 -3.51
N LEU A 86 9.11 -6.48 -3.05
CA LEU A 86 8.03 -7.01 -3.89
C LEU A 86 7.62 -6.06 -5.03
N VAL A 87 7.62 -4.76 -4.77
CA VAL A 87 7.32 -3.74 -5.79
C VAL A 87 8.47 -3.56 -6.80
N ARG A 88 9.72 -3.79 -6.38
CA ARG A 88 10.92 -3.62 -7.22
C ARG A 88 11.25 -4.86 -8.07
N ASP A 89 10.94 -6.06 -7.60
CA ASP A 89 11.22 -7.32 -8.32
C ASP A 89 10.37 -7.49 -9.60
N GLY A 90 9.24 -6.79 -9.70
CA GLY A 90 8.45 -6.71 -10.94
C GLY A 90 9.09 -5.86 -12.06
N GLU A 91 10.40 -5.59 -11.99
CA GLU A 91 11.20 -4.85 -12.99
C GLU A 91 12.12 -5.74 -13.84
N GLU A 92 11.96 -7.07 -13.81
CA GLU A 92 12.68 -8.03 -14.68
C GLU A 92 11.84 -8.56 -15.84
#